data_AF-A0A0Q4IW48-F1
#
_entry.id   AF-A0A0Q4IW48-F1
#
_cell.length_a   1.000
_cell.length_b   1.000
_cell.length_c   1.000
_cell.angle_alpha   90.00
_cell.angle_beta   90.00
_cell.angle_gamma   90.00
#
_symmetry.space_group_name_H-M   'P 1'
#
loop_
_entity.id
_entity.type
_entity.pdbx_description
1 polymer ?
#
loop_
_entity_poly.entity_id
_entity_poly.type
_entity_poly.pdbx_seq_one_letter_code
_entity_poly.pdbx_strand_id
1 'polypeptide(L)' 'MSDPRAINMTSEAMPLGDGLTVTFKMTNGQLEADWQPRIPYGRKGRKYLPAYKRARNEFIRRVAHRTGLNMLVVDL' A
#
# COMPACT_ATOMS: atom_id res chain seq x y z
N MET A 1 -4.74 -4.72 -27.89
CA MET A 1 -3.34 -4.47 -27.46
C MET A 1 -3.40 -3.83 -26.09
N SER A 2 -2.91 -4.49 -25.04
CA SER A 2 -2.85 -3.94 -23.68
C SER A 2 -1.73 -2.91 -23.62
N ASP A 3 -1.97 -1.73 -23.03
CA ASP A 3 -0.93 -0.71 -22.84
C ASP A 3 0.15 -1.27 -21.89
N PRO A 4 1.42 -1.41 -22.33
CA PRO A 4 2.51 -1.89 -21.48
C PRO A 4 2.81 -0.96 -20.30
N ARG A 5 2.22 0.25 -20.25
CA ARG A 5 2.29 1.18 -19.11
C ARG A 5 1.18 0.99 -18.09
N ALA A 6 0.18 0.16 -18.37
CA ALA A 6 -0.91 -0.08 -17.42
C ALA A 6 -0.38 -0.81 -16.18
N ILE A 7 -0.30 -0.09 -15.06
CA ILE A 7 0.12 -0.67 -13.78
C ILE A 7 -1.11 -1.28 -13.13
N ASN A 8 -1.09 -2.60 -12.93
CA ASN A 8 -2.10 -3.30 -12.15
C ASN A 8 -1.40 -4.33 -11.25
N MET A 9 -1.24 -3.98 -9.97
CA MET A 9 -0.59 -4.84 -8.98
C MET A 9 -1.35 -4.79 -7.66
N THR A 10 -1.44 -5.94 -7.00
CA THR A 10 -2.06 -6.07 -5.68
C THR A 10 -1.08 -6.78 -4.75
N SER A 11 -0.95 -6.33 -3.51
CA SER A 11 -0.19 -7.04 -2.50
C SER A 11 -0.98 -8.21 -1.92
N GLU A 12 -0.28 -9.14 -1.27
CA GLU A 12 -0.86 -9.97 -0.22
C GLU A 12 -1.34 -9.12 0.98
N ALA A 13 -2.11 -9.74 1.89
CA ALA A 13 -2.52 -9.11 3.14
C ALA A 13 -1.29 -8.90 4.05
N MET A 14 -0.91 -7.65 4.28
CA MET A 14 0.27 -7.27 5.04
C MET A 14 -0.10 -6.98 6.50
N PRO A 15 0.51 -7.67 7.49
CA PRO A 15 0.15 -7.51 8.90
C PRO A 15 0.64 -6.18 9.48
N LEU A 16 -0.22 -5.53 10.27
CA LEU A 16 0.05 -4.27 10.96
C LEU A 16 0.09 -4.39 12.50
N GLY A 17 -0.33 -5.55 13.03
CA GLY A 17 -0.42 -5.85 14.46
C GLY A 17 -1.87 -5.92 14.97
N ASP A 18 -2.10 -6.56 16.11
CA ASP A 18 -3.43 -6.75 16.72
C ASP A 18 -4.48 -7.38 15.79
N GLY A 19 -4.06 -8.24 14.86
CA GLY A 19 -4.93 -8.85 13.86
C GLY A 19 -5.36 -7.91 12.72
N LEU A 20 -4.81 -6.69 12.67
CA LEU A 20 -5.04 -5.73 11.58
C LEU A 20 -4.13 -6.07 10.40
N THR A 21 -4.70 -6.16 9.21
CA THR A 21 -3.99 -6.32 7.94
C THR A 21 -4.37 -5.21 6.96
N VAL A 22 -3.48 -4.94 6.01
CA VAL A 22 -3.73 -4.04 4.88
C VAL A 22 -3.38 -4.72 3.56
N THR A 23 -4.22 -4.53 2.56
CA THR A 23 -3.96 -4.93 1.17
C THR A 23 -3.84 -3.68 0.32
N PHE A 24 -2.80 -3.60 -0.49
CA PHE A 24 -2.56 -2.48 -1.40
C PHE A 24 -2.90 -2.86 -2.83
N LYS A 25 -3.50 -1.94 -3.57
CA LYS A 25 -3.74 -2.08 -5.00
C LYS A 25 -3.23 -0.84 -5.74
N MET A 26 -2.35 -1.05 -6.71
CA MET A 26 -1.88 -0.01 -7.62
C MET A 26 -2.56 -0.18 -8.97
N THR A 27 -3.39 0.79 -9.36
CA THR A 27 -4.05 0.82 -10.68
C THR A 27 -3.74 2.15 -11.36
N ASN A 28 -3.00 2.13 -12.47
CA ASN A 28 -2.70 3.32 -13.29
C ASN A 28 -2.19 4.53 -12.46
N GLY A 29 -1.31 4.28 -11.48
CA GLY A 29 -0.75 5.33 -10.62
C GLY A 29 -1.61 5.70 -9.40
N GLN A 30 -2.81 5.14 -9.27
CA GLN A 30 -3.62 5.27 -8.06
C GLN A 30 -3.31 4.13 -7.10
N LEU A 31 -2.98 4.47 -5.86
CA LEU A 31 -2.79 3.52 -4.76
C LEU A 31 -4.03 3.50 -3.88
N GLU A 32 -4.69 2.35 -3.81
CA GLU A 32 -5.76 2.05 -2.87
C GLU A 32 -5.22 1.18 -1.73
N ALA A 33 -5.77 1.36 -0.54
CA ALA A 33 -5.46 0.56 0.64
C ALA A 33 -6.75 0.06 1.29
N ASP A 34 -6.92 -1.26 1.34
CA ASP A 34 -8.03 -1.92 2.03
C ASP A 34 -7.57 -2.46 3.38
N TRP A 35 -8.36 -2.26 4.43
CA TRP A 35 -8.00 -2.57 5.81
C TRP A 35 -8.95 -3.60 6.39
N GLN A 36 -8.39 -4.64 7.00
CA GLN A 36 -9.18 -5.72 7.59
C GLN A 36 -8.67 -6.07 9.00
N PRO A 37 -9.51 -5.95 10.05
CA PRO A 37 -10.82 -5.28 10.06
C PRO A 37 -10.68 -3.78 9.77
N ARG A 38 -11.81 -3.07 9.65
CA ARG A 38 -11.81 -1.62 9.44
C ARG A 38 -10.96 -0.93 10.51
N ILE A 39 -10.06 -0.02 10.08
CA ILE A 39 -9.13 0.66 10.99
C ILE A 39 -9.88 1.41 12.11
N PRO A 40 -9.41 1.32 13.38
CA PRO A 40 -9.94 2.14 14.46
C PRO A 40 -9.68 3.63 14.22
N TYR A 41 -10.67 4.48 14.45
CA TYR A 41 -10.51 5.93 14.27
C TYR A 41 -9.68 6.59 15.39
N GLY A 42 -9.15 7.78 15.08
CA GLY A 42 -8.51 8.66 16.07
C GLY A 42 -7.14 8.18 16.56
N ARG A 43 -6.84 8.38 17.85
CA ARG A 43 -5.53 8.02 18.43
C ARG A 43 -5.22 6.53 18.31
N LYS A 44 -6.25 5.68 18.36
CA LYS A 44 -6.11 4.21 18.22
C LYS A 44 -5.71 3.78 16.81
N GLY A 45 -6.04 4.55 15.77
CA GLY A 45 -5.57 4.29 14.40
C GLY A 45 -4.12 4.74 14.20
N ARG A 46 -3.73 5.85 14.84
CA ARG A 46 -2.39 6.43 14.68
C ARG A 46 -1.25 5.50 15.08
N LYS A 47 -1.46 4.61 16.06
CA LYS A 47 -0.43 3.65 16.48
C LYS A 47 -0.01 2.69 15.36
N TYR A 48 -0.86 2.47 14.36
CA TYR A 48 -0.55 1.60 13.23
C TYR A 48 0.14 2.32 12.06
N LEU A 49 0.22 3.66 12.08
CA LEU A 49 0.84 4.43 11.01
C LEU A 49 2.29 4.01 10.70
N PRO A 50 3.16 3.74 11.70
CA PRO A 50 4.52 3.26 11.41
C PRO A 50 4.53 1.92 10.67
N ALA A 51 3.67 0.97 11.08
CA ALA A 51 3.57 -0.33 10.42
C ALA A 51 3.00 -0.19 9.00
N TYR A 52 1.97 0.63 8.84
CA TYR A 52 1.37 0.94 7.55
C TYR A 52 2.39 1.55 6.58
N LYS A 53 3.16 2.55 7.01
CA LYS A 53 4.20 3.18 6.17
C LYS A 53 5.24 2.17 5.70
N ARG A 54 5.66 1.23 6.57
CA ARG A 54 6.59 0.16 6.18
C ARG A 54 5.98 -0.75 5.11
N ALA A 55 4.77 -1.25 5.34
CA ALA A 55 4.07 -2.13 4.41
C ALA A 55 3.83 -1.45 3.03
N ARG A 56 3.37 -0.20 3.05
CA ARG A 56 3.20 0.64 1.85
C ARG A 56 4.51 0.80 1.09
N ASN A 57 5.59 1.18 1.77
CA ASN A 57 6.87 1.43 1.12
C ASN A 57 7.45 0.16 0.51
N GLU A 58 7.25 -1.00 1.14
CA GLU A 58 7.61 -2.29 0.58
C GLU A 58 6.81 -2.61 -0.69
N PHE A 59 5.50 -2.42 -0.68
CA PHE A 59 4.67 -2.60 -1.88
C PHE A 59 5.09 -1.65 -3.01
N ILE A 60 5.29 -0.37 -2.72
CA ILE A 60 5.74 0.63 -3.70
C ILE A 60 7.10 0.26 -4.30
N ARG A 61 8.05 -0.25 -3.50
CA ARG A 61 9.33 -0.77 -4.03
C ARG A 61 9.12 -1.93 -5.00
N ARG A 62 8.19 -2.85 -4.72
CA ARG A 62 7.85 -3.94 -5.63
C ARG A 62 7.25 -3.44 -6.94
N VAL A 63 6.37 -2.43 -6.87
CA VAL A 63 5.81 -1.78 -8.06
C VAL A 63 6.90 -1.08 -8.88
N ALA A 64 7.75 -0.28 -8.24
CA ALA A 64 8.88 0.40 -8.88
C ALA A 64 9.82 -0.59 -9.58
N HIS A 65 10.20 -1.68 -8.89
CA HIS A 65 11.04 -2.73 -9.45
C HIS A 65 10.38 -3.44 -10.64
N ARG A 66 9.07 -3.72 -10.58
CA ARG A 66 8.31 -4.37 -11.67
C ARG A 66 8.20 -3.48 -12.91
N THR A 67 8.00 -2.18 -12.70
CA THR A 67 7.63 -1.23 -13.76
C THR A 67 8.81 -0.43 -14.31
N GLY A 68 9.94 -0.41 -13.60
CA GLY A 68 11.08 0.46 -13.92
C GLY A 68 10.83 1.95 -13.63
N LEU A 69 9.72 2.29 -12.95
CA LEU A 69 9.38 3.66 -12.62
C LEU A 69 9.98 4.08 -11.27
N ASN A 70 10.35 5.36 -11.18
CA ASN A 70 10.68 5.98 -9.91
C ASN A 70 9.40 6.43 -9.21
N MET A 71 9.24 6.07 -7.94
CA MET A 71 8.08 6.44 -7.13
C MET A 71 8.52 7.27 -5.92
N LEU A 72 7.87 8.41 -5.73
CA LEU A 72 8.06 9.29 -4.57
C LEU A 72 6.85 9.17 -3.64
N VAL A 73 7.11 9.12 -2.33
CA VAL A 73 6.05 9.14 -1.32
C VAL A 73 6.17 10.40 -0.49
N VAL A 74 5.11 11.20 -0.47
CA VAL A 74 5.02 12.44 0.31
C VAL A 74 4.05 12.19 1.47
N ASP A 75 4.54 12.28 2.70
CA ASP A 75 3.74 12.18 3.91
C ASP A 75 3.57 13.59 4.52
N LEU A 76 2.36 13.92 4.99
CA LEU A 76 2.04 15.15 5.74
C LEU A 76 2.04 14.89 7.26
#